data_AF-A0A8K0AJ65-F1
#
_entry.id   AF-A0A8K0AJ65-F1
#
_cell.length_a   1.000
_cell.length_b   1.000
_cell.length_c   1.000
_cell.angle_alpha   90.00
_cell.angle_beta   90.00
_cell.angle_gamma   90.00
#
_symmetry.space_group_name_H-M   'P 1'
#
loop_
_entity.id
_entity.type
_entity.pdbx_description
1 polymer ?
#
loop_
_entity_poly.entity_id
_entity_poly.type
_entity_poly.pdbx_seq_one_letter_code
_entity_poly.pdbx_strand_id
1 'polypeptide(L)'
;MIKRSASGLSNADRSAIDRRSKLRDLLLLRIQEKYLHRHNTQLSGNEVAFAQHLVEDLVFSKTSAPTEKDLNAIMSQLNAPDHPVEASSRKPKSSTARNSASPSLPKISNSENKSNGNGNGNANANANGNNHHQSSNNHGGSSMVSRTMADYVEADAALRGYGTGGSNGPESVTSSVLRRQKDAWACILEKDVEHYKQEQAKSAQKKHEQKIQIRSALDRQLQEKVAKEDVSKKFEAMYAVIEQEQVSDWRNVEERKKLVQKQKDLEVKKMLDVQLELVQNKRLTEIEQRRKEEESELARIKEDLKREAERDKRKKEEKKVEFIKAMEFNVKVLAEREQVAKQEAEYELRLQREYAARLEAQEKARTAAFEKTFARQQRNMQLNAAVQANVLSKAKEDEDRAERQQREMHEKQDRLEAERRARRQAEKDRIRESLQSQVMLREQQKEQEKQDEKRFGQQLRKIGLEEEERRRQAIERKRLQQEKNKNEFARQLEEAKRLKKEFTMTETEKKINKKLLEGVALDDSLEYE
;
A
#
# COMPACT_ATOMS: atom_id res chain seq x y z
N MET A 1 -31.30 -5.71 -38.73
CA MET A 1 -30.51 -4.83 -37.85
C MET A 1 -30.33 -5.50 -36.50
N ILE A 2 -29.19 -6.16 -36.25
CA ILE A 2 -28.86 -6.76 -34.96
C ILE A 2 -27.76 -5.90 -34.34
N LYS A 3 -28.12 -5.02 -33.40
CA LYS A 3 -27.16 -4.34 -32.53
C LYS A 3 -26.65 -5.37 -31.52
N ARG A 4 -25.48 -5.95 -31.75
CA ARG A 4 -24.75 -6.72 -30.72
C ARG A 4 -24.13 -5.71 -29.75
N SER A 5 -24.76 -5.57 -28.59
CA SER A 5 -24.24 -4.83 -27.43
C SER A 5 -22.99 -5.50 -26.87
N ALA A 6 -21.86 -4.80 -26.92
CA ALA A 6 -20.59 -5.18 -26.29
C ALA A 6 -20.62 -4.90 -24.76
N SER A 7 -21.55 -5.54 -24.04
CA SER A 7 -21.76 -5.33 -22.60
C SER A 7 -21.47 -6.58 -21.75
N GLY A 8 -20.51 -7.42 -22.18
CA GLY A 8 -20.23 -8.71 -21.56
C GLY A 8 -18.84 -8.87 -20.91
N LEU A 9 -18.13 -7.79 -20.59
CA LEU A 9 -16.87 -7.88 -19.82
C LEU A 9 -17.16 -7.64 -18.35
N SER A 10 -16.74 -8.58 -17.49
CA SER A 10 -16.91 -8.46 -16.05
C SER A 10 -16.12 -7.25 -15.52
N ASN A 11 -16.51 -6.70 -14.36
CA ASN A 11 -15.75 -5.60 -13.73
C ASN A 11 -14.28 -6.00 -13.44
N ALA A 12 -14.01 -7.29 -13.24
CA ALA A 12 -12.66 -7.81 -13.09
C ALA A 12 -11.86 -7.71 -14.39
N ASP A 13 -12.48 -7.98 -15.55
CA ASP A 13 -11.84 -7.89 -16.86
C ASP A 13 -11.52 -6.43 -17.23
N ARG A 14 -12.42 -5.50 -16.93
CA ARG A 14 -12.17 -4.05 -17.12
C ARG A 14 -11.00 -3.57 -16.27
N SER A 15 -10.96 -3.99 -15.00
CA SER A 15 -9.84 -3.68 -14.09
C SER A 15 -8.51 -4.30 -14.55
N ALA A 16 -8.54 -5.49 -15.16
CA ALA A 16 -7.33 -6.11 -15.71
C ALA A 16 -6.83 -5.38 -16.97
N ILE A 17 -7.74 -4.95 -17.85
CA ILE A 17 -7.40 -4.16 -19.05
C ILE A 17 -6.80 -2.80 -18.64
N ASP A 18 -7.39 -2.10 -17.68
CA ASP A 18 -6.87 -0.81 -17.19
C ASP A 18 -5.49 -0.96 -16.53
N ARG A 19 -5.27 -2.04 -15.76
CA ARG A 19 -3.97 -2.33 -15.16
C ARG A 19 -2.90 -2.63 -16.22
N ARG A 20 -3.25 -3.35 -17.28
CA ARG A 20 -2.33 -3.63 -18.41
C ARG A 20 -2.01 -2.37 -19.21
N SER A 21 -3.00 -1.51 -19.48
CA SER A 21 -2.76 -0.23 -20.16
C SER A 21 -1.82 0.65 -19.34
N LYS A 22 -2.05 0.79 -18.03
CA LYS A 22 -1.17 1.56 -17.14
C LYS A 22 0.25 0.98 -17.08
N LEU A 23 0.37 -0.35 -17.02
CA LEU A 23 1.67 -1.02 -17.03
C LEU A 23 2.42 -0.78 -18.36
N ARG A 24 1.73 -0.87 -19.50
CA ARG A 24 2.30 -0.54 -20.82
C ARG A 24 2.84 0.88 -20.85
N ASP A 25 2.03 1.85 -20.43
CA ASP A 25 2.40 3.27 -20.49
C ASP A 25 3.60 3.57 -19.56
N LEU A 26 3.67 2.93 -18.39
CA LEU A 26 4.82 3.03 -17.47
C LEU A 26 6.11 2.43 -18.06
N LEU A 27 6.03 1.26 -18.71
CA LEU A 27 7.19 0.63 -19.33
C LEU A 27 7.69 1.43 -20.53
N LEU A 28 6.78 2.02 -21.31
CA LEU A 28 7.13 2.89 -22.43
C LEU A 28 7.86 4.15 -21.95
N LEU A 29 7.37 4.80 -20.90
CA LEU A 29 8.05 5.93 -20.25
C LEU A 29 9.45 5.54 -19.78
N ARG A 30 9.58 4.36 -19.17
CA ARG A 30 10.88 3.86 -18.69
C ARG A 30 11.89 3.59 -19.82
N ILE A 31 11.41 3.12 -20.97
CA ILE A 31 12.23 2.95 -22.19
C ILE A 31 12.65 4.32 -22.74
N GLN A 32 11.74 5.29 -22.80
CA GLN A 32 12.04 6.65 -23.24
C GLN A 32 13.10 7.33 -22.36
N GLU A 33 12.97 7.22 -21.04
CA GLU A 33 13.98 7.72 -20.09
C GLU A 33 15.36 7.07 -20.33
N LYS A 34 15.39 5.74 -20.48
CA LYS A 34 16.64 5.00 -20.73
C LYS A 34 17.28 5.36 -22.06
N TYR A 35 16.49 5.53 -23.10
CA TYR A 35 16.97 5.94 -24.41
C TYR A 35 17.55 7.34 -24.35
N LEU A 36 16.84 8.28 -23.71
CA LEU A 36 17.32 9.64 -23.48
C LEU A 36 18.64 9.64 -22.69
N HIS A 37 18.76 8.85 -21.63
CA HIS A 37 20.00 8.74 -20.86
C HIS A 37 21.17 8.17 -21.66
N ARG A 38 20.92 7.24 -22.59
CA ARG A 38 21.97 6.55 -23.35
C ARG A 38 22.43 7.31 -24.59
N HIS A 39 21.51 7.98 -25.27
CA HIS A 39 21.76 8.62 -26.57
C HIS A 39 21.69 10.16 -26.51
N ASN A 40 21.26 10.73 -25.38
CA ASN A 40 21.04 12.17 -25.19
C ASN A 40 20.06 12.78 -26.22
N THR A 41 19.18 11.96 -26.76
CA THR A 41 18.16 12.31 -27.75
C THR A 41 16.82 11.67 -27.39
N GLN A 42 15.71 12.32 -27.75
CA GLN A 42 14.38 11.73 -27.61
C GLN A 42 14.14 10.74 -28.75
N LEU A 43 13.39 9.67 -28.48
CA LEU A 43 12.92 8.73 -29.50
C LEU A 43 12.06 9.48 -30.54
N SER A 44 12.33 9.26 -31.81
CA SER A 44 11.48 9.72 -32.91
C SER A 44 10.09 9.08 -32.83
N GLY A 45 9.07 9.70 -33.44
CA GLY A 45 7.70 9.17 -33.40
C GLY A 45 7.56 7.72 -33.90
N ASN A 46 8.38 7.32 -34.88
CA ASN A 46 8.42 5.95 -35.39
C ASN A 46 9.03 4.97 -34.38
N GLU A 47 10.10 5.37 -33.69
CA GLU A 47 10.72 4.55 -32.66
C GLU A 47 9.83 4.44 -31.42
N VAL A 48 9.05 5.48 -31.09
CA VAL A 48 8.04 5.42 -30.02
C VAL A 48 6.93 4.42 -30.38
N ALA A 49 6.42 4.46 -31.62
CA ALA A 49 5.41 3.51 -32.08
C ALA A 49 5.94 2.06 -32.09
N PHE A 50 7.19 1.86 -32.49
CA PHE A 50 7.84 0.55 -32.46
C PHE A 50 8.08 0.06 -31.03
N ALA A 51 8.59 0.92 -30.13
CA ALA A 51 8.73 0.60 -28.72
C ALA A 51 7.39 0.27 -28.06
N GLN A 52 6.31 0.97 -28.42
CA GLN A 52 4.96 0.67 -27.95
C GLN A 52 4.51 -0.72 -28.38
N HIS A 53 4.75 -1.12 -29.63
CA HIS A 53 4.44 -2.48 -30.11
C HIS A 53 5.21 -3.54 -29.32
N LEU A 54 6.51 -3.35 -29.09
CA LEU A 54 7.34 -4.29 -28.33
C LEU A 54 6.91 -4.41 -26.86
N VAL A 55 6.49 -3.30 -26.25
CA VAL A 55 5.94 -3.31 -24.87
C VAL A 55 4.58 -3.99 -24.83
N GLU A 56 3.72 -3.77 -25.84
CA GLU A 56 2.44 -4.47 -25.95
C GLU A 56 2.66 -5.97 -26.08
N ASP A 57 3.54 -6.41 -26.98
CA ASP A 57 3.91 -7.82 -27.12
C ASP A 57 4.47 -8.40 -25.83
N LEU A 58 5.29 -7.65 -25.08
CA LEU A 58 5.82 -8.10 -23.79
C LEU A 58 4.72 -8.27 -22.73
N VAL A 59 3.79 -7.32 -22.64
CA VAL A 59 2.69 -7.34 -21.67
C VAL A 59 1.63 -8.40 -22.02
N PHE A 60 1.45 -8.73 -23.30
CA PHE A 60 0.51 -9.77 -23.75
C PHE A 60 1.11 -11.18 -23.77
N SER A 61 2.41 -11.32 -24.06
CA SER A 61 3.05 -12.63 -24.20
C SER A 61 3.49 -13.25 -22.87
N LYS A 62 3.85 -12.43 -21.86
CA LYS A 62 4.33 -12.92 -20.57
C LYS A 62 3.23 -12.99 -19.53
N THR A 63 3.17 -14.13 -18.84
CA THR A 63 2.35 -14.33 -17.64
C THR A 63 3.01 -13.80 -16.37
N SER A 64 4.29 -13.42 -16.43
CA SER A 64 5.10 -12.90 -15.34
C SER A 64 5.35 -11.39 -15.47
N ALA A 65 5.68 -10.74 -14.35
CA ALA A 65 5.99 -9.32 -14.33
C ALA A 65 7.22 -9.00 -15.23
N PRO A 66 7.15 -7.97 -16.09
CA PRO A 66 8.26 -7.54 -16.92
C PRO A 66 9.50 -7.23 -16.10
N THR A 67 10.66 -7.75 -16.52
CA THR A 67 11.93 -7.55 -15.81
C THR A 67 12.81 -6.50 -16.48
N GLU A 68 13.80 -5.99 -15.76
CA GLU A 68 14.78 -5.04 -16.29
C GLU A 68 15.56 -5.60 -17.50
N LYS A 69 15.76 -6.92 -17.53
CA LYS A 69 16.37 -7.63 -18.66
C LYS A 69 15.52 -7.51 -19.93
N ASP A 70 14.20 -7.52 -19.79
CA ASP A 70 13.26 -7.39 -20.92
C ASP A 70 13.27 -5.97 -21.49
N LEU A 71 13.34 -4.96 -20.62
CA LEU A 71 13.50 -3.57 -21.05
C LEU A 71 14.83 -3.34 -21.78
N ASN A 72 15.91 -3.97 -21.30
CA ASN A 72 17.21 -3.90 -21.96
C ASN A 72 17.22 -4.65 -23.30
N ALA A 73 16.43 -5.71 -23.45
CA ALA A 73 16.24 -6.41 -24.72
C ALA A 73 15.50 -5.53 -25.74
N ILE A 74 14.44 -4.83 -25.33
CA ILE A 74 13.73 -3.86 -26.18
C ILE A 74 14.65 -2.71 -26.59
N MET A 75 15.44 -2.17 -25.66
CA MET A 75 16.45 -1.14 -25.95
C MET A 75 17.53 -1.62 -26.93
N SER A 76 17.93 -2.89 -26.84
CA SER A 76 18.90 -3.48 -27.77
C SER A 76 18.31 -3.68 -29.15
N GLN A 77 17.01 -3.99 -29.22
CA GLN A 77 16.27 -4.00 -30.48
C GLN A 77 16.26 -2.60 -31.05
N LEU A 78 15.76 -1.57 -30.35
CA LEU A 78 15.73 -0.17 -30.83
C LEU A 78 17.06 0.34 -31.43
N ASN A 79 18.19 -0.16 -30.97
CA ASN A 79 19.53 0.24 -31.46
C ASN A 79 20.04 -0.55 -32.68
N ALA A 80 19.30 -1.54 -33.18
CA ALA A 80 19.68 -2.26 -34.40
C ALA A 80 19.54 -1.37 -35.64
N PRO A 81 20.52 -1.36 -36.57
CA PRO A 81 20.58 -0.42 -37.69
C PRO A 81 19.51 -0.63 -38.78
N ASP A 82 18.79 -1.76 -38.77
CA ASP A 82 17.74 -2.08 -39.75
C ASP A 82 16.44 -2.48 -39.05
N HIS A 83 15.63 -1.49 -38.65
CA HIS A 83 14.25 -1.75 -38.24
C HIS A 83 13.31 -1.70 -39.43
N PRO A 84 12.49 -2.74 -39.67
CA PRO A 84 11.52 -2.72 -40.74
C PRO A 84 10.43 -1.68 -40.44
N VAL A 85 10.45 -0.55 -41.16
CA VAL A 85 9.46 0.54 -41.04
C VAL A 85 8.10 0.18 -41.69
N GLU A 86 7.94 -1.01 -42.26
CA GLU A 86 6.69 -1.43 -42.90
C GLU A 86 5.93 -2.48 -42.08
N ALA A 87 4.90 -2.04 -41.34
CA ALA A 87 3.56 -2.65 -41.33
C ALA A 87 2.68 -2.14 -40.17
N SER A 88 2.09 -0.94 -40.31
CA SER A 88 0.90 -0.56 -39.54
C SER A 88 -0.29 -0.35 -40.48
N SER A 89 -0.69 -1.42 -41.18
CA SER A 89 -2.00 -1.47 -41.85
C SER A 89 -2.43 -2.91 -42.16
N ARG A 90 -2.81 -3.71 -41.14
CA ARG A 90 -3.60 -4.95 -41.37
C ARG A 90 -4.75 -5.06 -40.37
N LYS A 91 -5.98 -5.01 -40.89
CA LYS A 91 -7.25 -5.33 -40.20
C LYS A 91 -7.33 -6.82 -39.85
N PRO A 92 -8.03 -7.24 -38.78
CA PRO A 92 -8.16 -8.64 -38.43
C PRO A 92 -9.25 -9.32 -39.28
N LYS A 93 -8.93 -10.49 -39.87
CA LYS A 93 -9.91 -11.43 -40.44
C LYS A 93 -10.00 -12.67 -39.55
N SER A 94 -11.24 -13.05 -39.29
CA SER A 94 -11.70 -14.18 -38.49
C SER A 94 -11.30 -15.54 -39.07
N SER A 95 -11.06 -16.47 -38.16
CA SER A 95 -10.86 -17.91 -38.36
C SER A 95 -12.10 -18.63 -38.93
N THR A 96 -11.90 -19.47 -39.96
CA THR A 96 -12.70 -20.67 -40.21
C THR A 96 -11.79 -21.77 -40.75
N ALA A 97 -11.88 -22.95 -40.13
CA ALA A 97 -11.13 -24.17 -40.43
C ALA A 97 -11.60 -24.88 -41.72
N ARG A 98 -10.70 -25.64 -42.37
CA ARG A 98 -10.82 -27.08 -42.73
C ARG A 98 -9.69 -27.54 -43.67
N ASN A 99 -9.19 -28.76 -43.38
CA ASN A 99 -8.73 -29.87 -44.25
C ASN A 99 -8.24 -29.52 -45.68
N SER A 100 -7.12 -30.03 -46.19
CA SER A 100 -6.79 -31.46 -46.40
C SER A 100 -5.38 -31.62 -47.00
N ALA A 101 -4.85 -32.83 -46.89
CA ALA A 101 -3.50 -33.24 -47.24
C ALA A 101 -3.23 -33.46 -48.74
N SER A 102 -1.91 -33.44 -49.04
CA SER A 102 -1.18 -34.30 -49.99
C SER A 102 -0.96 -33.86 -51.45
N PRO A 103 0.16 -34.33 -52.07
CA PRO A 103 1.00 -33.52 -52.96
C PRO A 103 1.17 -34.12 -54.37
N SER A 104 1.59 -33.29 -55.34
CA SER A 104 2.17 -33.77 -56.60
C SER A 104 2.96 -32.67 -57.34
N LEU A 105 4.26 -32.97 -57.51
CA LEU A 105 5.20 -32.43 -58.51
C LEU A 105 4.91 -33.04 -59.91
N PRO A 106 5.64 -32.74 -61.02
CA PRO A 106 6.63 -31.67 -61.33
C PRO A 106 6.50 -31.05 -62.76
N LYS A 107 7.54 -30.26 -63.16
CA LYS A 107 8.16 -30.14 -64.52
C LYS A 107 7.50 -29.09 -65.47
N ILE A 108 8.18 -28.20 -66.23
CA ILE A 108 9.56 -28.07 -66.79
C ILE A 108 9.81 -26.58 -67.19
N SER A 109 11.09 -26.14 -67.18
CA SER A 109 11.80 -25.20 -68.11
C SER A 109 11.39 -23.70 -68.13
N ASN A 110 12.27 -22.71 -68.31
CA ASN A 110 13.69 -22.65 -68.68
C ASN A 110 14.27 -21.24 -68.40
N SER A 111 15.61 -21.14 -68.43
CA SER A 111 16.51 -19.97 -68.60
C SER A 111 16.56 -18.93 -67.46
N GLU A 112 17.63 -18.85 -66.66
CA GLU A 112 18.96 -18.27 -66.98
C GLU A 112 18.88 -16.81 -67.46
N ASN A 113 19.25 -15.81 -66.65
CA ASN A 113 20.64 -15.36 -66.52
C ASN A 113 20.84 -14.21 -65.51
N LYS A 114 22.09 -14.15 -65.04
CA LYS A 114 22.73 -13.33 -64.00
C LYS A 114 22.73 -11.80 -64.23
N SER A 115 22.72 -11.02 -63.14
CA SER A 115 23.83 -10.14 -62.69
C SER A 115 23.35 -9.27 -61.51
N ASN A 116 23.84 -9.48 -60.28
CA ASN A 116 24.98 -8.80 -59.63
C ASN A 116 25.06 -7.28 -59.85
N GLY A 117 24.32 -6.53 -59.03
CA GLY A 117 24.56 -5.11 -58.75
C GLY A 117 25.31 -4.94 -57.44
N ASN A 118 26.63 -4.73 -57.52
CA ASN A 118 27.52 -4.43 -56.41
C ASN A 118 27.67 -2.90 -56.35
N GLY A 119 27.02 -2.24 -55.38
CA GLY A 119 27.07 -0.79 -55.18
C GLY A 119 27.82 -0.45 -53.90
N ASN A 120 29.14 -0.36 -54.00
CA ASN A 120 30.03 0.03 -52.91
C ASN A 120 30.23 1.56 -52.96
N GLY A 121 29.56 2.31 -52.09
CA GLY A 121 29.76 3.74 -51.90
C GLY A 121 30.54 3.99 -50.63
N ASN A 122 31.85 4.15 -50.72
CA ASN A 122 32.69 4.62 -49.62
C ASN A 122 33.26 5.98 -49.99
N ALA A 123 32.76 7.02 -49.34
CA ALA A 123 33.42 8.31 -49.27
C ALA A 123 34.52 8.21 -48.21
N ASN A 124 35.73 8.64 -48.54
CA ASN A 124 36.65 9.08 -47.51
C ASN A 124 37.29 10.40 -47.91
N ALA A 125 37.18 11.33 -46.97
CA ALA A 125 37.67 12.69 -47.01
C ALA A 125 39.16 12.74 -46.66
N ASN A 126 39.88 13.66 -47.29
CA ASN A 126 40.97 14.42 -46.67
C ASN A 126 41.37 15.53 -47.67
N ALA A 127 41.09 16.79 -47.39
CA ALA A 127 41.83 17.69 -46.50
C ALA A 127 43.08 18.30 -47.15
N ASN A 128 43.06 19.64 -47.15
CA ASN A 128 44.18 20.58 -47.12
C ASN A 128 45.16 20.66 -48.30
N GLY A 129 45.35 21.90 -48.78
CA GLY A 129 46.55 22.29 -49.50
C GLY A 129 46.42 23.58 -50.31
N ASN A 130 46.55 24.72 -49.64
CA ASN A 130 46.94 26.00 -50.25
C ASN A 130 48.05 25.82 -51.29
N ASN A 131 47.95 26.47 -52.46
CA ASN A 131 48.98 27.42 -52.85
C ASN A 131 48.56 28.36 -53.98
N HIS A 132 49.10 29.55 -53.85
CA HIS A 132 48.94 30.78 -54.61
C HIS A 132 50.13 30.93 -55.57
N HIS A 133 49.91 31.34 -56.83
CA HIS A 133 50.77 32.18 -57.71
C HIS A 133 50.40 31.98 -59.18
N GLN A 134 49.87 33.01 -59.84
CA GLN A 134 50.57 34.00 -60.68
C GLN A 134 50.92 33.51 -62.11
N SER A 135 50.24 34.14 -63.07
CA SER A 135 50.79 34.90 -64.21
C SER A 135 51.99 34.37 -65.01
N SER A 136 51.77 34.38 -66.33
CA SER A 136 52.66 34.85 -67.40
C SER A 136 53.34 33.82 -68.33
N ASN A 137 53.08 34.06 -69.62
CA ASN A 137 54.02 34.15 -70.74
C ASN A 137 54.95 32.98 -71.15
N ASN A 138 54.69 32.54 -72.39
CA ASN A 138 55.60 32.61 -73.54
C ASN A 138 56.52 31.39 -73.86
N HIS A 139 56.79 31.26 -75.16
CA HIS A 139 57.78 30.45 -75.89
C HIS A 139 57.46 28.98 -76.27
N GLY A 140 57.47 28.76 -77.59
CA GLY A 140 58.50 27.93 -78.21
C GLY A 140 58.08 26.52 -78.60
N GLY A 141 57.86 26.29 -79.89
CA GLY A 141 57.68 24.94 -80.45
C GLY A 141 58.05 24.91 -81.94
N SER A 142 59.35 24.84 -82.18
CA SER A 142 60.06 24.68 -83.46
C SER A 142 60.06 23.21 -83.92
N SER A 143 60.01 22.97 -85.24
CA SER A 143 60.61 21.82 -85.95
C SER A 143 60.43 22.06 -87.46
N MET A 144 61.45 22.55 -88.20
CA MET A 144 62.36 21.76 -89.07
C MET A 144 61.74 20.46 -89.63
N VAL A 145 61.83 20.17 -90.95
CA VAL A 145 63.06 19.81 -91.66
C VAL A 145 62.94 20.12 -93.18
N SER A 146 63.91 20.86 -93.71
CA SER A 146 64.34 20.82 -95.11
C SER A 146 65.27 19.63 -95.32
N ARG A 147 65.13 18.89 -96.44
CA ARG A 147 66.17 17.97 -96.92
C ARG A 147 66.45 18.20 -98.41
N THR A 148 67.71 18.53 -98.64
CA THR A 148 68.44 18.61 -99.90
C THR A 148 68.57 17.24 -100.58
N MET A 149 68.52 17.20 -101.91
CA MET A 149 69.17 16.16 -102.71
C MET A 149 70.12 16.84 -103.70
N ALA A 150 71.39 16.85 -103.31
CA ALA A 150 72.56 16.97 -104.17
C ALA A 150 73.35 15.65 -104.01
N ASP A 151 74.17 15.34 -105.00
CA ASP A 151 75.06 14.18 -105.14
C ASP A 151 74.52 12.99 -105.94
N TYR A 152 74.79 13.01 -107.24
CA TYR A 152 75.46 11.90 -107.93
C TYR A 152 76.51 12.48 -108.88
N VAL A 153 77.77 12.14 -108.57
CA VAL A 153 78.97 12.30 -109.40
C VAL A 153 79.27 10.93 -109.98
N GLU A 154 79.44 10.79 -111.30
CA GLU A 154 80.52 9.97 -111.88
C GLU A 154 80.62 10.09 -113.41
N ALA A 155 81.87 10.35 -113.85
CA ALA A 155 82.52 9.93 -115.10
C ALA A 155 81.85 10.24 -116.46
N ASP A 156 82.34 11.27 -117.17
CA ASP A 156 83.26 11.04 -118.31
C ASP A 156 83.83 12.38 -118.84
N ALA A 157 85.06 12.69 -118.42
CA ALA A 157 85.84 13.80 -118.94
C ALA A 157 87.30 13.33 -119.08
N ALA A 158 87.59 12.59 -120.14
CA ALA A 158 88.95 12.24 -120.53
C ALA A 158 89.04 12.02 -122.05
N LEU A 159 89.35 13.07 -122.82
CA LEU A 159 90.36 12.98 -123.90
C LEU A 159 90.77 14.39 -124.38
N ARG A 160 91.72 14.99 -123.65
CA ARG A 160 92.63 15.98 -124.22
C ARG A 160 93.66 15.27 -125.08
N GLY A 161 93.96 15.86 -126.22
CA GLY A 161 95.33 16.05 -126.68
C GLY A 161 96.06 14.82 -127.21
N TYR A 162 96.03 14.64 -128.53
CA TYR A 162 97.23 14.27 -129.28
C TYR A 162 97.51 15.39 -130.28
N GLY A 163 98.51 16.22 -129.96
CA GLY A 163 99.34 16.85 -130.98
C GLY A 163 100.54 15.95 -131.21
N THR A 164 100.89 15.69 -132.47
CA THR A 164 102.23 15.22 -132.90
C THR A 164 102.31 15.17 -134.43
N GLY A 165 103.37 15.77 -134.98
CA GLY A 165 103.93 15.51 -136.32
C GLY A 165 103.41 16.43 -137.42
N GLY A 166 104.17 17.38 -137.99
CA GLY A 166 105.62 17.51 -137.98
C GLY A 166 106.28 16.40 -138.81
N SER A 167 106.32 16.53 -140.14
CA SER A 167 107.44 16.04 -140.96
C SER A 167 107.31 16.50 -142.42
N ASN A 168 108.38 17.13 -142.90
CA ASN A 168 109.07 16.84 -144.18
C ASN A 168 108.20 16.97 -145.46
N GLY A 169 108.35 17.97 -146.33
CA GLY A 169 109.62 18.45 -146.85
C GLY A 169 110.42 17.27 -147.43
N PRO A 170 110.34 17.01 -148.74
CA PRO A 170 111.59 16.96 -149.48
C PRO A 170 111.54 17.79 -150.77
N GLU A 171 112.63 18.53 -150.97
CA GLU A 171 113.41 18.59 -152.21
C GLU A 171 112.63 18.98 -153.49
N SER A 172 112.77 20.19 -154.02
CA SER A 172 113.99 20.60 -154.74
C SER A 172 114.63 19.45 -155.53
N VAL A 173 114.03 19.09 -156.66
CA VAL A 173 114.82 18.63 -157.81
C VAL A 173 114.77 19.70 -158.89
N THR A 174 115.80 20.52 -158.87
CA THR A 174 116.32 21.23 -160.03
C THR A 174 116.55 20.25 -161.18
N SER A 175 115.94 20.51 -162.33
CA SER A 175 116.49 20.07 -163.63
C SER A 175 116.23 21.18 -164.65
N SER A 176 116.85 22.33 -164.39
CA SER A 176 117.46 23.10 -165.46
C SER A 176 118.58 22.26 -166.07
N VAL A 177 118.67 22.26 -167.40
CA VAL A 177 119.67 21.58 -168.26
C VAL A 177 119.18 20.25 -168.83
N LEU A 178 118.35 20.33 -169.88
CA LEU A 178 118.76 19.91 -171.22
C LEU A 178 117.77 20.42 -172.26
N ARG A 179 118.14 21.57 -172.83
CA ARG A 179 117.79 21.92 -174.20
C ARG A 179 118.12 20.74 -175.12
N ARG A 180 117.23 20.53 -176.10
CA ARG A 180 117.40 19.74 -177.34
C ARG A 180 117.27 18.23 -177.19
N GLN A 181 116.03 17.76 -177.32
CA GLN A 181 115.59 16.92 -178.45
C GLN A 181 114.05 16.85 -178.41
N LYS A 182 113.40 16.85 -179.57
CA LYS A 182 111.93 16.69 -179.68
C LYS A 182 111.58 15.26 -179.29
N ASP A 183 111.22 15.04 -178.03
CA ASP A 183 110.76 13.72 -177.55
C ASP A 183 109.27 13.79 -177.19
N ALA A 184 108.45 13.02 -177.89
CA ALA A 184 106.98 13.07 -177.81
C ALA A 184 106.44 12.70 -176.42
N TRP A 185 107.23 11.97 -175.62
CA TRP A 185 106.87 11.54 -174.27
C TRP A 185 106.77 12.68 -173.25
N ALA A 186 107.59 13.73 -173.38
CA ALA A 186 107.56 14.86 -172.45
C ALA A 186 106.26 15.68 -172.54
N CYS A 187 105.70 15.86 -173.74
CA CYS A 187 104.42 16.54 -173.93
C CYS A 187 103.23 15.73 -173.41
N ILE A 188 103.28 14.40 -173.44
CA ILE A 188 102.22 13.54 -172.86
C ILE A 188 102.23 13.68 -171.34
N LEU A 189 103.40 13.63 -170.71
CA LEU A 189 103.56 13.80 -169.27
C LEU A 189 103.07 15.16 -168.78
N GLU A 190 103.34 16.23 -169.53
CA GLU A 190 102.81 17.57 -169.21
C GLU A 190 101.28 17.61 -169.26
N LYS A 191 100.67 16.99 -170.29
CA LYS A 191 99.21 16.85 -170.39
C LYS A 191 98.60 16.00 -169.29
N ASP A 192 99.24 14.90 -168.89
CA ASP A 192 98.77 14.02 -167.82
C ASP A 192 98.80 14.75 -166.46
N VAL A 193 99.87 15.52 -166.20
CA VAL A 193 99.96 16.39 -165.01
C VAL A 193 98.86 17.46 -165.01
N GLU A 194 98.56 18.04 -166.17
CA GLU A 194 97.49 19.02 -166.31
C GLU A 194 96.09 18.39 -166.11
N HIS A 195 95.86 17.20 -166.67
CA HIS A 195 94.64 16.42 -166.45
C HIS A 195 94.46 16.06 -164.97
N TYR A 196 95.54 15.61 -164.30
CA TYR A 196 95.52 15.29 -162.87
C TYR A 196 95.19 16.52 -162.02
N LYS A 197 95.78 17.69 -162.33
CA LYS A 197 95.46 18.95 -161.63
C LYS A 197 94.00 19.35 -161.83
N GLN A 198 93.46 19.20 -163.04
CA GLN A 198 92.05 19.47 -163.32
C GLN A 198 91.12 18.50 -162.57
N GLU A 199 91.48 17.22 -162.50
CA GLU A 199 90.72 16.21 -161.78
C GLU A 199 90.76 16.44 -160.26
N GLN A 200 91.92 16.83 -159.72
CA GLN A 200 92.08 17.21 -158.31
C GLN A 200 91.24 18.45 -157.98
N ALA A 201 91.23 19.47 -158.85
CA ALA A 201 90.39 20.66 -158.68
C ALA A 201 88.89 20.31 -158.72
N LYS A 202 88.44 19.48 -159.66
CA LYS A 202 87.05 18.98 -159.72
C LYS A 202 86.68 18.16 -158.49
N SER A 203 87.58 17.33 -157.99
CA SER A 203 87.37 16.53 -156.77
C SER A 203 87.25 17.43 -155.52
N ALA A 204 88.10 18.45 -155.41
CA ALA A 204 88.03 19.44 -154.34
C ALA A 204 86.71 20.24 -154.40
N GLN A 205 86.28 20.65 -155.60
CA GLN A 205 85.01 21.33 -155.80
C GLN A 205 83.81 20.45 -155.41
N LYS A 206 83.78 19.18 -155.83
CA LYS A 206 82.74 18.22 -155.41
C LYS A 206 82.70 18.01 -153.89
N LYS A 207 83.86 17.88 -153.24
CA LYS A 207 83.95 17.76 -151.77
C LYS A 207 83.44 19.04 -151.08
N HIS A 208 83.74 20.21 -151.64
CA HIS A 208 83.24 21.48 -151.13
C HIS A 208 81.71 21.58 -151.27
N GLU A 209 81.16 21.22 -152.43
CA GLU A 209 79.71 21.15 -152.68
C GLU A 209 79.02 20.16 -151.73
N GLN A 210 79.58 18.96 -151.54
CA GLN A 210 79.08 17.98 -150.56
C GLN A 210 79.11 18.54 -149.14
N LYS A 211 80.17 19.25 -148.75
CA LYS A 211 80.27 19.88 -147.43
C LYS A 211 79.20 20.97 -147.24
N ILE A 212 78.93 21.76 -148.28
CA ILE A 212 77.85 22.75 -148.28
C ILE A 212 76.49 22.06 -148.13
N GLN A 213 76.24 20.99 -148.89
CA GLN A 213 75.00 20.22 -148.80
C GLN A 213 74.78 19.61 -147.42
N ILE A 214 75.80 18.96 -146.84
CA ILE A 214 75.75 18.39 -145.49
C ILE A 214 75.50 19.48 -144.46
N ARG A 215 76.19 20.62 -144.54
CA ARG A 215 75.97 21.76 -143.65
C ARG A 215 74.54 22.27 -143.74
N SER A 216 74.01 22.47 -144.95
CA SER A 216 72.63 22.91 -145.16
C SER A 216 71.59 21.92 -144.61
N ALA A 217 71.86 20.61 -144.69
CA ALA A 217 71.00 19.58 -144.13
C ALA A 217 71.03 19.55 -142.59
N LEU A 218 72.21 19.74 -141.98
CA LEU A 218 72.34 19.85 -140.52
C LEU A 218 71.69 21.12 -139.99
N ASP A 219 71.89 22.25 -140.67
CA ASP A 219 71.24 23.53 -140.32
C ASP A 219 69.71 23.38 -140.39
N ARG A 220 69.19 22.69 -141.42
CA ARG A 220 67.77 22.35 -141.52
C ARG A 220 67.28 21.47 -140.37
N GLN A 221 68.02 20.41 -140.01
CA GLN A 221 67.65 19.55 -138.88
C GLN A 221 67.64 20.30 -137.54
N LEU A 222 68.59 21.22 -137.36
CA LEU A 222 68.66 22.07 -136.16
C LEU A 222 67.46 23.02 -136.11
N GLN A 223 67.11 23.66 -137.22
CA GLN A 223 65.90 24.49 -137.33
C GLN A 223 64.62 23.70 -137.04
N GLU A 224 64.49 22.47 -137.57
CA GLU A 224 63.34 21.60 -137.31
C GLU A 224 63.25 21.20 -135.82
N LYS A 225 64.38 20.93 -135.16
CA LYS A 225 64.40 20.65 -133.71
C LYS A 225 64.01 21.87 -132.89
N VAL A 226 64.61 23.04 -133.16
CA VAL A 226 64.28 24.30 -132.46
C VAL A 226 62.80 24.64 -132.64
N ALA A 227 62.25 24.49 -133.85
CA ALA A 227 60.84 24.71 -134.10
C ALA A 227 59.94 23.75 -133.30
N LYS A 228 60.32 22.47 -133.17
CA LYS A 228 59.58 21.51 -132.33
C LYS A 228 59.66 21.85 -130.84
N GLU A 229 60.84 22.25 -130.36
CA GLU A 229 61.02 22.67 -128.97
C GLU A 229 60.20 23.92 -128.64
N ASP A 230 60.18 24.91 -129.54
CA ASP A 230 59.37 26.13 -129.36
C ASP A 230 57.87 25.82 -129.35
N VAL A 231 57.42 24.86 -130.17
CA VAL A 231 56.03 24.37 -130.13
C VAL A 231 55.75 23.64 -128.81
N SER A 232 56.66 22.78 -128.32
CA SER A 232 56.50 22.10 -127.01
C SER A 232 56.41 23.12 -125.87
N LYS A 233 57.33 24.09 -125.83
CA LYS A 233 57.33 25.17 -124.83
C LYS A 233 56.03 25.97 -124.84
N LYS A 234 55.47 26.25 -126.03
CA LYS A 234 54.17 26.92 -126.14
C LYS A 234 53.02 26.07 -125.58
N PHE A 235 53.02 24.76 -125.86
CA PHE A 235 52.02 23.85 -125.28
C PHE A 235 52.17 23.74 -123.76
N GLU A 236 53.38 23.55 -123.24
CA GLU A 236 53.66 23.51 -121.80
C GLU A 236 53.21 24.81 -121.11
N ALA A 237 53.52 25.98 -121.70
CA ALA A 237 53.07 27.26 -121.18
C ALA A 237 51.53 27.37 -121.17
N MET A 238 50.86 26.87 -122.23
CA MET A 238 49.39 26.85 -122.29
C MET A 238 48.79 25.93 -121.20
N TYR A 239 49.37 24.74 -121.00
CA TYR A 239 48.92 23.82 -119.94
C TYR A 239 49.15 24.40 -118.54
N ALA A 240 50.28 25.06 -118.31
CA ALA A 240 50.56 25.72 -117.03
C ALA A 240 49.52 26.82 -116.72
N VAL A 241 49.08 27.58 -117.73
CA VAL A 241 48.00 28.58 -117.57
C VAL A 241 46.68 27.91 -117.22
N ILE A 242 46.32 26.82 -117.90
CA ILE A 242 45.09 26.06 -117.62
C ILE A 242 45.13 25.45 -116.21
N GLU A 243 46.25 24.88 -115.79
CA GLU A 243 46.42 24.32 -114.45
C GLU A 243 46.32 25.42 -113.37
N GLN A 244 46.91 26.59 -113.62
CA GLN A 244 46.79 27.73 -112.72
C GLN A 244 45.35 28.22 -112.59
N GLU A 245 44.59 28.24 -113.69
CA GLU A 245 43.16 28.57 -113.69
C GLU A 245 42.34 27.54 -112.89
N GLN A 246 42.59 26.25 -113.10
CA GLN A 246 41.92 25.18 -112.35
C GLN A 246 42.21 25.24 -110.84
N VAL A 247 43.46 25.54 -110.45
CA VAL A 247 43.82 25.73 -109.04
C VAL A 247 43.13 26.97 -108.46
N SER A 248 43.04 28.05 -109.22
CA SER A 248 42.30 29.27 -108.83
C SER A 248 40.82 28.96 -108.61
N ASP A 249 40.18 28.26 -109.56
CA ASP A 249 38.78 27.86 -109.46
C ASP A 249 38.53 26.93 -108.27
N TRP A 250 39.41 25.96 -108.04
CA TRP A 250 39.31 25.06 -106.88
C TRP A 250 39.41 25.83 -105.56
N ARG A 251 40.35 26.78 -105.44
CA ARG A 251 40.47 27.65 -104.25
C ARG A 251 39.21 28.48 -104.04
N ASN A 252 38.66 29.07 -105.09
CA ASN A 252 37.42 29.84 -105.03
C ASN A 252 36.24 28.98 -104.57
N VAL A 253 36.14 27.73 -105.04
CA VAL A 253 35.10 26.78 -104.60
C VAL A 253 35.29 26.41 -103.12
N GLU A 254 36.53 26.18 -102.68
CA GLU A 254 36.83 25.84 -101.29
C GLU A 254 36.53 27.00 -100.34
N GLU A 255 36.88 28.23 -100.73
CA GLU A 255 36.54 29.45 -99.97
C GLU A 255 35.02 29.65 -99.87
N ARG A 256 34.28 29.44 -100.96
CA ARG A 256 32.81 29.47 -100.94
C ARG A 256 32.23 28.42 -99.99
N LYS A 257 32.74 27.18 -100.00
CA LYS A 257 32.33 26.14 -99.06
C LYS A 257 32.59 26.54 -97.60
N LYS A 258 33.78 27.09 -97.31
CA LYS A 258 34.14 27.59 -95.97
C LYS A 258 33.21 28.73 -95.53
N LEU A 259 32.85 29.64 -96.44
CA LEU A 259 31.94 30.74 -96.15
C LEU A 259 30.52 30.23 -95.85
N VAL A 260 30.00 29.31 -96.66
CA VAL A 260 28.69 28.67 -96.43
C VAL A 260 28.67 27.93 -95.08
N GLN A 261 29.75 27.21 -94.74
CA GLN A 261 29.84 26.53 -93.44
C GLN A 261 29.83 27.54 -92.29
N LYS A 262 30.61 28.62 -92.37
CA LYS A 262 30.61 29.70 -91.37
C LYS A 262 29.24 30.35 -91.21
N GLN A 263 28.48 30.53 -92.30
CA GLN A 263 27.12 31.06 -92.24
C GLN A 263 26.17 30.11 -91.51
N LYS A 264 26.23 28.80 -91.82
CA LYS A 264 25.45 27.77 -91.11
C LYS A 264 25.79 27.71 -89.63
N ASP A 265 27.07 27.74 -89.28
CA ASP A 265 27.52 27.71 -87.89
C ASP A 265 27.03 28.95 -87.12
N LEU A 266 27.00 30.12 -87.78
CA LEU A 266 26.48 31.36 -87.20
C LEU A 266 24.96 31.33 -87.02
N GLU A 267 24.23 30.72 -87.95
CA GLU A 267 22.79 30.50 -87.82
C GLU A 267 22.46 29.54 -86.67
N VAL A 268 23.20 28.44 -86.55
CA VAL A 268 23.06 27.50 -85.41
C VAL A 268 23.33 28.20 -84.08
N LYS A 269 24.37 29.03 -84.00
CA LYS A 269 24.65 29.84 -82.79
C LYS A 269 23.48 30.77 -82.45
N LYS A 270 22.96 31.52 -83.42
CA LYS A 270 21.78 32.38 -83.22
C LYS A 270 20.57 31.60 -82.70
N MET A 271 20.31 30.42 -83.26
CA MET A 271 19.20 29.57 -82.81
C MET A 271 19.41 29.06 -81.38
N LEU A 272 20.65 28.70 -81.02
CA LEU A 272 20.99 28.29 -79.66
C LEU A 272 20.81 29.44 -78.66
N ASP A 273 21.24 30.65 -79.02
CA ASP A 273 21.07 31.84 -78.19
C ASP A 273 19.58 32.13 -77.92
N VAL A 274 18.73 32.06 -78.97
CA VAL A 274 17.27 32.20 -78.82
C VAL A 274 16.68 31.11 -77.93
N GLN A 275 17.14 29.86 -78.04
CA GLN A 275 16.69 28.77 -77.16
C GLN A 275 17.10 29.01 -75.70
N LEU A 276 18.31 29.49 -75.47
CA LEU A 276 18.80 29.83 -74.12
C LEU A 276 17.97 30.97 -73.51
N GLU A 277 17.70 32.03 -74.26
CA GLU A 277 16.83 33.12 -73.81
C GLU A 277 15.42 32.62 -73.47
N LEU A 278 14.83 31.76 -74.31
CA LEU A 278 13.51 31.19 -74.04
C LEU A 278 13.50 30.34 -72.75
N VAL A 279 14.54 29.54 -72.51
CA VAL A 279 14.66 28.72 -71.30
C VAL A 279 14.84 29.61 -70.07
N GLN A 280 15.69 30.64 -70.15
CA GLN A 280 15.89 31.59 -69.06
C GLN A 280 14.60 32.35 -68.72
N ASN A 281 13.89 32.85 -69.73
CA ASN A 281 12.63 33.55 -69.55
C ASN A 281 11.56 32.65 -68.93
N LYS A 282 11.42 31.40 -69.41
CA LYS A 282 10.51 30.42 -68.80
C LYS A 282 10.83 30.17 -67.33
N ARG A 283 12.12 29.98 -67.01
CA ARG A 283 12.56 29.77 -65.62
C ARG A 283 12.26 30.99 -64.74
N LEU A 284 12.48 32.20 -65.23
CA LEU A 284 12.15 33.43 -64.51
C LEU A 284 10.63 33.55 -64.26
N THR A 285 9.81 33.26 -65.27
CA THR A 285 8.35 33.29 -65.11
C THR A 285 7.85 32.23 -64.13
N GLU A 286 8.45 31.04 -64.13
CA GLU A 286 8.09 29.97 -63.19
C GLU A 286 8.47 30.34 -61.75
N ILE A 287 9.65 30.93 -61.54
CA ILE A 287 10.07 31.43 -60.22
C ILE A 287 9.12 32.53 -59.75
N GLU A 288 8.73 33.46 -60.61
CA GLU A 288 7.81 34.53 -60.26
C GLU A 288 6.40 34.01 -59.95
N GLN A 289 5.91 33.02 -60.69
CA GLN A 289 4.64 32.36 -60.43
C GLN A 289 4.67 31.61 -59.09
N ARG A 290 5.68 30.77 -58.85
CA ARG A 290 5.85 30.07 -57.57
C ARG A 290 5.91 31.05 -56.40
N ARG A 291 6.66 32.14 -56.55
CA ARG A 291 6.73 33.18 -55.52
C ARG A 291 5.37 33.83 -55.24
N LYS A 292 4.58 34.12 -56.28
CA LYS A 292 3.21 34.67 -56.11
C LYS A 292 2.28 33.67 -55.44
N GLU A 293 2.38 32.39 -55.80
CA GLU A 293 1.62 31.30 -55.15
C GLU A 293 2.00 31.20 -53.68
N GLU A 294 3.30 31.10 -53.35
CA GLU A 294 3.82 31.07 -51.98
C GLU A 294 3.39 32.31 -51.16
N GLU A 295 3.50 33.52 -51.73
CA GLU A 295 3.06 34.74 -51.05
C GLU A 295 1.54 34.72 -50.77
N SER A 296 0.74 34.18 -51.69
CA SER A 296 -0.71 34.05 -51.51
C SER A 296 -1.08 33.00 -50.46
N GLU A 297 -0.37 31.88 -50.41
CA GLU A 297 -0.55 30.83 -49.40
C GLU A 297 -0.13 31.33 -48.02
N LEU A 298 1.02 32.01 -47.92
CA LEU A 298 1.46 32.64 -46.68
C LEU A 298 0.46 33.69 -46.18
N ALA A 299 -0.17 34.45 -47.08
CA ALA A 299 -1.23 35.38 -46.72
C ALA A 299 -2.47 34.66 -46.14
N ARG A 300 -2.90 33.55 -46.78
CA ARG A 300 -4.01 32.72 -46.29
C ARG A 300 -3.71 32.12 -44.92
N ILE A 301 -2.52 31.54 -44.74
CA ILE A 301 -2.09 30.97 -43.45
C ILE A 301 -2.08 32.05 -42.36
N LYS A 302 -1.57 33.25 -42.65
CA LYS A 302 -1.59 34.37 -41.69
C LYS A 302 -3.01 34.79 -41.34
N GLU A 303 -3.94 34.79 -42.30
CA GLU A 303 -5.34 35.10 -42.04
C GLU A 303 -6.01 34.02 -41.17
N ASP A 304 -5.77 32.75 -41.45
CA ASP A 304 -6.30 31.64 -40.66
C ASP A 304 -5.75 31.62 -39.23
N LEU A 305 -4.46 31.91 -39.04
CA LEU A 305 -3.87 32.08 -37.71
C LEU A 305 -4.51 33.23 -36.93
N LYS A 306 -4.81 34.36 -37.60
CA LYS A 306 -5.52 35.48 -36.96
C LYS A 306 -6.93 35.08 -36.55
N ARG A 307 -7.68 34.41 -37.43
CA ARG A 307 -9.03 33.91 -37.12
C ARG A 307 -9.01 32.90 -35.98
N GLU A 308 -8.01 32.02 -35.92
CA GLU A 308 -7.86 31.05 -34.84
C GLU A 308 -7.55 31.75 -33.51
N ALA A 309 -6.63 32.73 -33.51
CA ALA A 309 -6.33 33.54 -32.33
C ALA A 309 -7.56 34.32 -31.81
N GLU A 310 -8.38 34.87 -32.72
CA GLU A 310 -9.64 35.53 -32.36
C GLU A 310 -10.67 34.56 -31.78
N ARG A 311 -10.83 33.36 -32.37
CA ARG A 311 -11.71 32.31 -31.82
C ARG A 311 -11.25 31.88 -30.43
N ASP A 312 -9.96 31.73 -30.22
CA ASP A 312 -9.42 31.34 -28.91
C ASP A 312 -9.58 32.45 -27.87
N LYS A 313 -9.38 33.71 -28.26
CA LYS A 313 -9.69 34.86 -27.40
C LYS A 313 -11.16 34.87 -27.02
N ARG A 314 -12.07 34.68 -27.98
CA ARG A 314 -13.52 34.60 -27.73
C ARG A 314 -13.88 33.45 -26.80
N LYS A 315 -13.34 32.24 -27.02
CA LYS A 315 -13.54 31.09 -26.11
C LYS A 315 -13.04 31.39 -24.70
N LYS A 316 -11.91 32.09 -24.55
CA LYS A 316 -11.39 32.51 -23.24
C LYS A 316 -12.34 33.51 -22.56
N GLU A 317 -12.89 34.46 -23.32
CA GLU A 317 -13.88 35.42 -22.82
C GLU A 317 -15.19 34.72 -22.41
N GLU A 318 -15.71 33.81 -23.24
CA GLU A 318 -16.89 32.99 -22.93
C GLU A 318 -16.68 32.19 -21.63
N LYS A 319 -15.53 31.51 -21.48
CA LYS A 319 -15.17 30.80 -20.25
C LYS A 319 -15.08 31.72 -19.02
N LYS A 320 -14.57 32.94 -19.18
CA LYS A 320 -14.53 33.92 -18.07
C LYS A 320 -15.95 34.32 -17.64
N VAL A 321 -16.83 34.56 -18.60
CA VAL A 321 -18.24 34.88 -18.32
C VAL A 321 -18.95 33.72 -17.63
N GLU A 322 -18.74 32.48 -18.10
CA GLU A 322 -19.28 31.28 -17.46
C GLU A 322 -18.75 31.11 -16.03
N PHE A 323 -17.46 31.35 -15.80
CA PHE A 323 -16.86 31.30 -14.48
C PHE A 323 -17.47 32.33 -13.52
N ILE A 324 -17.67 33.57 -13.98
CA ILE A 324 -18.31 34.62 -13.19
C ILE A 324 -19.75 34.22 -12.85
N LYS A 325 -20.53 33.73 -13.82
CA LYS A 325 -21.89 33.23 -13.58
C LYS A 325 -21.94 32.09 -12.57
N ALA A 326 -21.00 31.15 -12.65
CA ALA A 326 -20.90 30.05 -11.69
C ALA A 326 -20.55 30.57 -10.28
N MET A 327 -19.68 31.58 -10.17
CA MET A 327 -19.34 32.21 -8.90
C MET A 327 -20.56 32.92 -8.29
N GLU A 328 -21.30 33.70 -9.08
CA GLU A 328 -22.53 34.37 -8.65
C GLU A 328 -23.60 33.35 -8.21
N PHE A 329 -23.75 32.25 -8.94
CA PHE A 329 -24.66 31.17 -8.56
C PHE A 329 -24.26 30.52 -7.24
N ASN A 330 -22.98 30.23 -7.03
CA ASN A 330 -22.48 29.68 -5.77
C ASN A 330 -22.73 30.62 -4.59
N VAL A 331 -22.52 31.93 -4.76
CA VAL A 331 -22.83 32.93 -3.73
C VAL A 331 -24.32 32.91 -3.38
N LYS A 332 -25.21 32.83 -4.38
CA LYS A 332 -26.67 32.72 -4.13
C LYS A 332 -27.03 31.45 -3.36
N VAL A 333 -26.50 30.30 -3.77
CA VAL A 333 -26.75 29.02 -3.08
C VAL A 333 -26.23 29.03 -1.65
N LEU A 334 -25.07 29.66 -1.40
CA LEU A 334 -24.55 29.81 -0.04
C LEU A 334 -25.46 30.70 0.82
N ALA A 335 -25.95 31.81 0.27
CA ALA A 335 -26.89 32.69 0.97
C ALA A 335 -28.22 31.96 1.28
N GLU A 336 -28.75 31.19 0.34
CA GLU A 336 -29.95 30.36 0.55
C GLU A 336 -29.72 29.31 1.65
N ARG A 337 -28.57 28.62 1.63
CA ARG A 337 -28.20 27.67 2.69
C ARG A 337 -28.09 28.34 4.06
N GLU A 338 -27.53 29.54 4.12
CA GLU A 338 -27.44 30.29 5.37
C GLU A 338 -28.84 30.69 5.88
N GLN A 339 -29.74 31.08 4.98
CA GLN A 339 -31.14 31.38 5.35
C GLN A 339 -31.86 30.13 5.87
N VAL A 340 -31.72 28.99 5.21
CA VAL A 340 -32.30 27.72 5.66
C VAL A 340 -31.73 27.32 7.03
N ALA A 341 -30.42 27.41 7.22
CA ALA A 341 -29.79 27.10 8.51
C ALA A 341 -30.29 28.02 9.64
N LYS A 342 -30.55 29.31 9.36
CA LYS A 342 -31.16 30.23 10.33
C LYS A 342 -32.60 29.82 10.67
N GLN A 343 -33.40 29.46 9.67
CA GLN A 343 -34.78 28.99 9.89
C GLN A 343 -34.82 27.69 10.70
N GLU A 344 -33.93 26.74 10.41
CA GLU A 344 -33.79 25.49 11.16
C GLU A 344 -33.38 25.77 12.62
N ALA A 345 -32.41 26.66 12.85
CA ALA A 345 -31.99 27.05 14.19
C ALA A 345 -33.13 27.74 14.98
N GLU A 346 -33.92 28.62 14.34
CA GLU A 346 -35.09 29.24 14.96
C GLU A 346 -36.17 28.22 15.30
N TYR A 347 -36.42 27.25 14.42
CA TYR A 347 -37.36 26.17 14.64
C TYR A 347 -36.92 25.27 15.80
N GLU A 348 -35.64 24.89 15.85
CA GLU A 348 -35.10 24.07 16.93
C GLU A 348 -35.11 24.81 18.27
N LEU A 349 -34.78 26.10 18.29
CA LEU A 349 -34.90 26.93 19.48
C LEU A 349 -36.36 27.00 19.98
N ARG A 350 -37.32 27.12 19.06
CA ARG A 350 -38.75 27.09 19.41
C ARG A 350 -39.13 25.74 20.00
N LEU A 351 -38.71 24.63 19.38
CA LEU A 351 -39.00 23.29 19.87
C LEU A 351 -38.38 23.04 21.26
N GLN A 352 -37.15 23.50 21.48
CA GLN A 352 -36.49 23.44 22.80
C GLN A 352 -37.27 24.23 23.86
N ARG A 353 -37.78 25.42 23.53
CA ARG A 353 -38.63 26.21 24.45
C ARG A 353 -39.95 25.48 24.76
N GLU A 354 -40.61 24.91 23.75
CA GLU A 354 -41.84 24.13 23.94
C GLU A 354 -41.58 22.89 24.82
N TYR A 355 -40.46 22.20 24.61
CA TYR A 355 -40.05 21.07 25.44
C TYR A 355 -39.72 21.47 26.87
N ALA A 356 -38.97 22.56 27.07
CA ALA A 356 -38.66 23.10 28.39
C ALA A 356 -39.94 23.50 29.15
N ALA A 357 -40.88 24.18 28.50
CA ALA A 357 -42.18 24.53 29.08
C ALA A 357 -42.99 23.28 29.46
N ARG A 358 -42.97 22.23 28.63
CA ARG A 358 -43.59 20.94 28.94
C ARG A 358 -42.94 20.27 30.15
N LEU A 359 -41.60 20.33 30.26
CA LEU A 359 -40.87 19.76 31.39
C LEU A 359 -41.17 20.52 32.68
N GLU A 360 -41.23 21.86 32.63
CA GLU A 360 -41.60 22.70 33.76
C GLU A 360 -43.04 22.43 34.21
N ALA A 361 -43.98 22.22 33.27
CA ALA A 361 -45.35 21.82 33.60
C ALA A 361 -45.41 20.45 34.27
N GLN A 362 -44.59 19.48 33.82
CA GLN A 362 -44.49 18.16 34.46
C GLN A 362 -43.88 18.25 35.87
N GLU A 363 -42.83 19.04 36.06
CA GLU A 363 -42.24 19.31 37.37
C GLU A 363 -43.26 19.99 38.29
N LYS A 364 -43.97 21.03 37.83
CA LYS A 364 -45.06 21.66 38.59
C LYS A 364 -46.16 20.67 38.97
N ALA A 365 -46.54 19.77 38.07
CA ALA A 365 -47.53 18.73 38.36
C ALA A 365 -47.00 17.71 39.38
N ARG A 366 -45.73 17.33 39.27
CA ARG A 366 -45.05 16.42 40.20
C ARG A 366 -44.90 17.05 41.58
N THR A 367 -44.49 18.31 41.68
CA THR A 367 -44.37 19.03 42.96
C THR A 367 -45.74 19.24 43.60
N ALA A 368 -46.77 19.64 42.84
CA ALA A 368 -48.13 19.75 43.37
C ALA A 368 -48.69 18.39 43.84
N ALA A 369 -48.41 17.30 43.11
CA ALA A 369 -48.78 15.96 43.54
C ALA A 369 -48.03 15.56 44.83
N PHE A 370 -46.73 15.88 44.91
CA PHE A 370 -45.92 15.64 46.10
C PHE A 370 -46.44 16.43 47.31
N GLU A 371 -46.69 17.73 47.16
CA GLU A 371 -47.30 18.58 48.18
C GLU A 371 -48.65 18.04 48.63
N LYS A 372 -49.50 17.57 47.71
CA LYS A 372 -50.79 16.94 48.04
C LYS A 372 -50.60 15.66 48.84
N THR A 373 -49.63 14.81 48.48
CA THR A 373 -49.31 13.61 49.26
C THR A 373 -48.76 13.94 50.64
N PHE A 374 -47.90 14.95 50.74
CA PHE A 374 -47.33 15.43 51.99
C PHE A 374 -48.41 16.02 52.90
N ALA A 375 -49.29 16.87 52.38
CA ALA A 375 -50.43 17.41 53.11
C ALA A 375 -51.37 16.30 53.62
N ARG A 376 -51.59 15.24 52.81
CA ARG A 376 -52.35 14.06 53.24
C ARG A 376 -51.63 13.31 54.37
N GLN A 377 -50.32 13.10 54.27
CA GLN A 377 -49.54 12.50 55.35
C GLN A 377 -49.58 13.35 56.62
N GLN A 378 -49.43 14.66 56.51
CA GLN A 378 -49.50 15.59 57.64
C GLN A 378 -50.87 15.55 58.31
N ARG A 379 -51.96 15.55 57.52
CA ARG A 379 -53.32 15.39 58.04
C ARG A 379 -53.51 14.04 58.74
N ASN A 380 -53.00 12.95 58.16
CA ASN A 380 -53.04 11.63 58.79
C ASN A 380 -52.22 11.61 60.09
N MET A 381 -51.07 12.29 60.13
CA MET A 381 -50.24 12.40 61.33
C MET A 381 -50.96 13.19 62.43
N GLN A 382 -51.61 14.30 62.09
CA GLN A 382 -52.45 15.06 63.03
C GLN A 382 -53.64 14.22 63.54
N LEU A 383 -54.27 13.44 62.66
CA LEU A 383 -55.38 12.57 63.03
C LEU A 383 -54.90 11.42 63.93
N ASN A 384 -53.75 10.82 63.64
CA ASN A 384 -53.10 9.84 64.51
C ASN A 384 -52.69 10.43 65.86
N ALA A 385 -52.18 11.67 65.88
CA ALA A 385 -51.86 12.37 67.13
C ALA A 385 -53.14 12.63 67.96
N ALA A 386 -54.25 13.01 67.33
CA ALA A 386 -55.54 13.16 68.00
C ALA A 386 -56.10 11.82 68.51
N VAL A 387 -55.92 10.73 67.77
CA VAL A 387 -56.26 9.37 68.21
C VAL A 387 -55.39 8.95 69.39
N GLN A 388 -54.07 9.16 69.32
CA GLN A 388 -53.16 8.88 70.45
C GLN A 388 -53.52 9.70 71.69
N ALA A 389 -53.84 10.98 71.54
CA ALA A 389 -54.30 11.82 72.64
C ALA A 389 -55.61 11.28 73.28
N ASN A 390 -56.56 10.83 72.46
CA ASN A 390 -57.79 10.17 72.95
C ASN A 390 -57.50 8.84 73.64
N VAL A 391 -56.59 8.02 73.12
CA VAL A 391 -56.18 6.75 73.75
C VAL A 391 -55.51 7.03 75.10
N LEU A 392 -54.62 8.02 75.19
CA LEU A 392 -53.97 8.42 76.43
C LEU A 392 -54.99 8.99 77.45
N SER A 393 -55.99 9.76 76.98
CA SER A 393 -57.08 10.24 77.84
C SER A 393 -57.90 9.08 78.41
N LYS A 394 -58.27 8.11 77.56
CA LYS A 394 -59.00 6.91 78.01
C LYS A 394 -58.17 6.03 78.95
N ALA A 395 -56.88 5.86 78.67
CA ALA A 395 -55.98 5.13 79.54
C ALA A 395 -55.89 5.76 80.93
N LYS A 396 -55.82 7.10 81.02
CA LYS A 396 -55.88 7.83 82.29
C LYS A 396 -57.22 7.67 83.00
N GLU A 397 -58.34 7.75 82.27
CA GLU A 397 -59.67 7.52 82.86
C GLU A 397 -59.85 6.09 83.40
N ASP A 398 -59.26 5.09 82.73
CA ASP A 398 -59.26 3.70 83.18
C ASP A 398 -58.31 3.49 84.38
N GLU A 399 -57.15 4.16 84.41
CA GLU A 399 -56.25 4.18 85.57
C GLU A 399 -56.92 4.80 86.80
N ASP A 400 -57.59 5.95 86.64
CA ASP A 400 -58.37 6.62 87.69
C ASP A 400 -59.56 5.78 88.18
N ARG A 401 -60.13 4.92 87.31
CA ARG A 401 -61.21 4.00 87.66
C ARG A 401 -60.68 2.79 88.42
N ALA A 402 -59.56 2.24 87.98
CA ALA A 402 -58.88 1.13 88.67
C ALA A 402 -58.41 1.55 90.07
N GLU A 403 -57.85 2.76 90.20
CA GLU A 403 -57.42 3.29 91.50
C GLU A 403 -58.59 3.48 92.47
N ARG A 404 -59.74 3.99 91.98
CA ARG A 404 -60.97 4.09 92.78
C ARG A 404 -61.48 2.73 93.25
N GLN A 405 -61.52 1.73 92.36
CA GLN A 405 -61.95 0.37 92.73
C GLN A 405 -60.98 -0.29 93.71
N GLN A 406 -59.68 -0.05 93.56
CA GLN A 406 -58.67 -0.57 94.49
C GLN A 406 -58.82 0.07 95.88
N ARG A 407 -59.05 1.39 95.96
CA ARG A 407 -59.34 2.08 97.23
C ARG A 407 -60.61 1.54 97.90
N GLU A 408 -61.69 1.36 97.15
CA GLU A 408 -62.94 0.78 97.68
C GLU A 408 -62.76 -0.67 98.20
N MET A 409 -61.92 -1.47 97.53
CA MET A 409 -61.59 -2.82 97.98
C MET A 409 -60.75 -2.81 99.25
N HIS A 410 -59.75 -1.94 99.36
CA HIS A 410 -58.96 -1.77 100.58
C HIS A 410 -59.82 -1.31 101.76
N GLU A 411 -60.72 -0.33 101.56
CA GLU A 411 -61.63 0.11 102.62
C GLU A 411 -62.59 -1.00 103.09
N LYS A 412 -63.08 -1.84 102.18
CA LYS A 412 -63.89 -3.02 102.55
C LYS A 412 -63.07 -4.04 103.33
N GLN A 413 -61.81 -4.28 102.92
CA GLN A 413 -60.93 -5.22 103.60
C GLN A 413 -60.54 -4.72 105.00
N ASP A 414 -60.26 -3.43 105.16
CA ASP A 414 -59.97 -2.82 106.46
C ASP A 414 -61.17 -2.89 107.41
N ARG A 415 -62.40 -2.69 106.90
CA ARG A 415 -63.63 -2.87 107.69
C ARG A 415 -63.81 -4.32 108.15
N LEU A 416 -63.58 -5.29 107.26
CA LEU A 416 -63.66 -6.72 107.61
C LEU A 416 -62.58 -7.12 108.63
N GLU A 417 -61.36 -6.59 108.50
CA GLU A 417 -60.30 -6.82 109.48
C GLU A 417 -60.61 -6.21 110.84
N ALA A 418 -61.16 -4.99 110.87
CA ALA A 418 -61.60 -4.33 112.10
C ALA A 418 -62.68 -5.14 112.81
N GLU A 419 -63.69 -5.64 112.08
CA GLU A 419 -64.74 -6.50 112.65
C GLU A 419 -64.15 -7.82 113.18
N ARG A 420 -63.20 -8.43 112.45
CA ARG A 420 -62.53 -9.67 112.89
C ARG A 420 -61.62 -9.45 114.11
N ARG A 421 -61.02 -8.27 114.28
CA ARG A 421 -60.26 -7.90 115.49
C ARG A 421 -61.22 -7.67 116.67
N ALA A 422 -62.34 -6.99 116.46
CA ALA A 422 -63.36 -6.78 117.48
C ALA A 422 -63.96 -8.11 118.00
N ARG A 423 -64.29 -9.06 117.10
CA ARG A 423 -64.78 -10.40 117.49
C ARG A 423 -63.74 -11.17 118.31
N ARG A 424 -62.46 -11.16 117.89
CA ARG A 424 -61.37 -11.81 118.63
C ARG A 424 -61.16 -11.19 120.02
N GLN A 425 -61.35 -9.89 120.16
CA GLN A 425 -61.25 -9.22 121.46
C GLN A 425 -62.41 -9.62 122.39
N ALA A 426 -63.64 -9.60 121.88
CA ALA A 426 -64.83 -10.03 122.64
C ALA A 426 -64.74 -11.50 123.08
N GLU A 427 -64.18 -12.38 122.25
CA GLU A 427 -63.95 -13.79 122.60
C GLU A 427 -62.89 -13.95 123.70
N LYS A 428 -61.78 -13.20 123.62
CA LYS A 428 -60.75 -13.18 124.68
C LYS A 428 -61.31 -12.69 126.01
N ASP A 429 -62.15 -11.66 126.00
CA ASP A 429 -62.75 -11.11 127.21
C ASP A 429 -63.74 -12.11 127.83
N ARG A 430 -64.56 -12.81 127.02
CA ARG A 430 -65.40 -13.93 127.50
C ARG A 430 -64.60 -15.09 128.11
N ILE A 431 -63.48 -15.47 127.49
CA ILE A 431 -62.61 -16.51 128.04
C ILE A 431 -62.02 -16.06 129.38
N ARG A 432 -61.61 -14.80 129.51
CA ARG A 432 -61.07 -14.23 130.76
C ARG A 432 -62.11 -14.22 131.88
N GLU A 433 -63.35 -13.82 131.59
CA GLU A 433 -64.47 -13.84 132.55
C GLU A 433 -64.81 -15.26 133.02
N SER A 434 -64.83 -16.23 132.09
CA SER A 434 -65.04 -17.64 132.40
C SER A 434 -63.91 -18.20 133.28
N LEU A 435 -62.66 -17.86 132.99
CA LEU A 435 -61.51 -18.27 133.79
C LEU A 435 -61.56 -17.68 135.21
N GLN A 436 -61.91 -16.40 135.35
CA GLN A 436 -62.09 -15.77 136.66
C GLN A 436 -63.21 -16.44 137.47
N SER A 437 -64.33 -16.76 136.81
CA SER A 437 -65.44 -17.48 137.45
C SER A 437 -65.01 -18.88 137.94
N GLN A 438 -64.18 -19.61 137.17
CA GLN A 438 -63.64 -20.91 137.58
C GLN A 438 -62.66 -20.81 138.76
N VAL A 439 -61.82 -19.77 138.80
CA VAL A 439 -60.90 -19.53 139.92
C VAL A 439 -61.68 -19.22 141.20
N MET A 440 -62.66 -18.34 141.14
CA MET A 440 -63.53 -18.00 142.28
C MET A 440 -64.27 -19.23 142.81
N LEU A 441 -64.80 -20.08 141.91
CA LEU A 441 -65.48 -21.33 142.29
C LEU A 441 -64.52 -22.31 142.99
N ARG A 442 -63.28 -22.44 142.48
CA ARG A 442 -62.26 -23.30 143.12
C ARG A 442 -61.80 -22.79 144.47
N GLU A 443 -61.69 -21.47 144.64
CA GLU A 443 -61.36 -20.88 145.95
C GLU A 443 -62.48 -21.10 146.97
N GLN A 444 -63.74 -20.94 146.56
CA GLN A 444 -64.89 -21.27 147.42
C GLN A 444 -64.91 -22.74 147.83
N GLN A 445 -64.66 -23.67 146.89
CA GLN A 445 -64.58 -25.10 147.20
C GLN A 445 -63.45 -25.41 148.19
N LYS A 446 -62.26 -24.84 148.00
CA LYS A 446 -61.13 -25.02 148.92
C LYS A 446 -61.42 -24.48 150.33
N GLU A 447 -62.08 -23.32 150.44
CA GLU A 447 -62.44 -22.77 151.75
C GLU A 447 -63.51 -23.63 152.44
N GLN A 448 -64.44 -24.20 151.68
CA GLN A 448 -65.47 -25.12 152.18
C GLN A 448 -64.85 -26.44 152.67
N GLU A 449 -63.97 -27.06 151.89
CA GLU A 449 -63.19 -28.25 152.30
C GLU A 449 -62.38 -28.00 153.57
N LYS A 450 -61.74 -26.82 153.69
CA LYS A 450 -60.96 -26.44 154.87
C LYS A 450 -61.83 -26.24 156.11
N GLN A 451 -63.07 -25.78 155.95
CA GLN A 451 -64.04 -25.69 157.05
C GLN A 451 -64.55 -27.07 157.47
N ASP A 452 -64.79 -27.96 156.52
CA ASP A 452 -65.24 -29.33 156.80
C ASP A 452 -64.13 -30.17 157.45
N GLU A 453 -62.86 -30.02 157.02
CA GLU A 453 -61.72 -30.68 157.64
C GLU A 453 -61.50 -30.22 159.10
N LYS A 454 -61.69 -28.92 159.38
CA LYS A 454 -61.66 -28.40 160.76
C LYS A 454 -62.78 -28.99 161.62
N ARG A 455 -63.99 -29.13 161.08
CA ARG A 455 -65.13 -29.75 161.79
C ARG A 455 -64.86 -31.22 162.07
N PHE A 456 -64.31 -31.95 161.10
CA PHE A 456 -63.98 -33.37 161.24
C PHE A 456 -62.84 -33.59 162.25
N GLY A 457 -61.79 -32.75 162.21
CA GLY A 457 -60.69 -32.79 163.18
C GLY A 457 -61.12 -32.50 164.63
N GLN A 458 -62.10 -31.61 164.83
CA GLN A 458 -62.67 -31.35 166.16
C GLN A 458 -63.51 -32.53 166.68
N GLN A 459 -64.23 -33.23 165.80
CA GLN A 459 -64.99 -34.44 166.16
C GLN A 459 -64.05 -35.61 166.51
N LEU A 460 -62.97 -35.82 165.75
CA LEU A 460 -61.97 -36.86 166.07
C LEU A 460 -61.26 -36.62 167.42
N ARG A 461 -60.93 -35.36 167.75
CA ARG A 461 -60.31 -35.04 169.06
C ARG A 461 -61.24 -35.31 170.23
N LYS A 462 -62.55 -35.06 170.08
CA LYS A 462 -63.56 -35.43 171.10
C LYS A 462 -63.63 -36.95 171.30
N ILE A 463 -63.67 -37.72 170.21
CA ILE A 463 -63.72 -39.19 170.27
C ILE A 463 -62.44 -39.77 170.89
N GLY A 464 -61.27 -39.21 170.57
CA GLY A 464 -59.99 -39.63 171.14
C GLY A 464 -59.87 -39.39 172.65
N LEU A 465 -60.39 -38.26 173.16
CA LEU A 465 -60.42 -37.97 174.60
C LEU A 465 -61.38 -38.90 175.37
N GLU A 466 -62.55 -39.19 174.80
CA GLU A 466 -63.53 -40.13 175.38
C GLU A 466 -62.99 -41.57 175.45
N GLU A 467 -62.14 -41.97 174.49
CA GLU A 467 -61.54 -43.31 174.44
C GLU A 467 -60.33 -43.48 175.40
N GLU A 468 -59.54 -42.42 175.61
CA GLU A 468 -58.49 -42.41 176.65
C GLU A 468 -59.08 -42.47 178.07
N GLU A 469 -60.19 -41.77 178.34
CA GLU A 469 -60.89 -41.86 179.62
C GLU A 469 -61.45 -43.26 179.87
N ARG A 470 -62.06 -43.91 178.87
CA ARG A 470 -62.50 -45.32 178.97
C ARG A 470 -61.34 -46.26 179.26
N ARG A 471 -60.18 -46.08 178.60
CA ARG A 471 -59.00 -46.93 178.84
C ARG A 471 -58.45 -46.78 180.26
N ARG A 472 -58.38 -45.55 180.80
CA ARG A 472 -57.97 -45.32 182.19
C ARG A 472 -58.90 -45.99 183.20
N GLN A 473 -60.22 -45.84 183.03
CA GLN A 473 -61.21 -46.47 183.90
C GLN A 473 -61.16 -48.01 183.82
N ALA A 474 -60.90 -48.59 182.64
CA ALA A 474 -60.77 -50.04 182.48
C ALA A 474 -59.52 -50.61 183.18
N ILE A 475 -58.39 -49.88 183.17
CA ILE A 475 -57.15 -50.30 183.83
C ILE A 475 -57.30 -50.26 185.36
N GLU A 476 -57.92 -49.20 185.92
CA GLU A 476 -58.20 -49.13 187.36
C GLU A 476 -59.11 -50.26 187.83
N ARG A 477 -60.21 -50.54 187.11
CA ARG A 477 -61.12 -51.66 187.44
C ARG A 477 -60.39 -53.01 187.46
N LYS A 478 -59.48 -53.24 186.52
CA LYS A 478 -58.70 -54.49 186.43
C LYS A 478 -57.73 -54.63 187.60
N ARG A 479 -57.12 -53.52 188.05
CA ARG A 479 -56.20 -53.48 189.20
C ARG A 479 -56.93 -53.75 190.52
N LEU A 480 -58.11 -53.15 190.70
CA LEU A 480 -58.96 -53.36 191.88
C LEU A 480 -59.46 -54.81 191.98
N GLN A 481 -59.81 -55.43 190.84
CA GLN A 481 -60.29 -56.81 190.82
C GLN A 481 -59.17 -57.82 191.15
N GLN A 482 -57.94 -57.57 190.69
CA GLN A 482 -56.79 -58.41 191.05
C GLN A 482 -56.47 -58.35 192.55
N GLU A 483 -56.68 -57.20 193.19
CA GLU A 483 -56.49 -57.04 194.64
C GLU A 483 -57.56 -57.81 195.44
N LYS A 484 -58.82 -57.78 195.00
CA LYS A 484 -59.89 -58.60 195.59
C LYS A 484 -59.59 -60.09 195.50
N ASN A 485 -59.15 -60.57 194.35
CA ASN A 485 -58.83 -61.98 194.16
C ASN A 485 -57.63 -62.43 195.03
N LYS A 486 -56.63 -61.56 195.26
CA LYS A 486 -55.52 -61.83 196.19
C LYS A 486 -56.00 -61.98 197.64
N ASN A 487 -56.91 -61.11 198.08
CA ASN A 487 -57.46 -61.17 199.42
C ASN A 487 -58.33 -62.42 199.65
N GLU A 488 -59.09 -62.83 198.63
CA GLU A 488 -59.94 -64.03 198.70
C GLU A 488 -59.10 -65.32 198.76
N PHE A 489 -57.99 -65.37 198.00
CA PHE A 489 -57.03 -66.48 198.06
C PHE A 489 -56.31 -66.56 199.42
N ALA A 490 -56.01 -65.41 200.04
CA ALA A 490 -55.45 -65.36 201.38
C ALA A 490 -56.43 -65.95 202.43
N ARG A 491 -57.74 -65.68 202.26
CA ARG A 491 -58.79 -66.22 203.15
C ARG A 491 -58.92 -67.74 203.05
N GLN A 492 -58.83 -68.29 201.83
CA GLN A 492 -58.85 -69.73 201.61
C GLN A 492 -57.62 -70.43 202.22
N LEU A 493 -56.47 -69.76 202.27
CA LEU A 493 -55.27 -70.27 202.92
C LEU A 493 -55.38 -70.29 204.46
N GLU A 494 -56.17 -69.38 205.03
CA GLU A 494 -56.43 -69.30 206.46
C GLU A 494 -57.45 -70.35 206.92
N GLU A 495 -58.51 -70.60 206.14
CA GLU A 495 -59.44 -71.72 206.40
C GLU A 495 -58.75 -73.09 206.23
N ALA A 496 -57.85 -73.22 205.26
CA ALA A 496 -57.01 -74.43 205.09
C ALA A 496 -55.99 -74.61 206.24
N LYS A 497 -55.57 -73.55 206.93
CA LYS A 497 -54.81 -73.67 208.19
C LYS A 497 -55.67 -74.13 209.36
N ARG A 498 -56.98 -73.87 209.32
CA ARG A 498 -57.93 -74.28 210.36
C ARG A 498 -58.32 -75.77 210.30
N LEU A 499 -57.84 -76.48 209.29
CA LEU A 499 -57.87 -77.94 209.19
C LEU A 499 -57.23 -78.66 210.41
N LYS A 500 -56.47 -78.01 211.29
CA LYS A 500 -55.35 -78.74 211.93
C LYS A 500 -55.43 -79.11 213.43
N LYS A 501 -56.54 -78.91 214.14
CA LYS A 501 -56.71 -79.36 215.55
C LYS A 501 -58.19 -79.57 215.85
N GLU A 502 -58.72 -80.60 216.51
CA GLU A 502 -58.31 -81.82 217.21
C GLU A 502 -59.67 -82.54 217.41
N PHE A 503 -59.89 -83.78 216.97
CA PHE A 503 -59.56 -85.02 217.68
C PHE A 503 -59.93 -85.00 219.18
N THR A 504 -61.24 -85.01 219.46
CA THR A 504 -61.78 -85.42 220.78
C THR A 504 -63.04 -86.26 220.56
N MET A 505 -63.11 -87.40 221.26
CA MET A 505 -64.11 -88.47 221.13
C MET A 505 -65.55 -88.01 220.79
N THR A 506 -66.16 -88.61 219.77
CA THR A 506 -67.59 -88.46 219.46
C THR A 506 -68.45 -89.25 220.46
N GLU A 507 -69.67 -88.78 220.75
CA GLU A 507 -70.48 -89.21 221.92
C GLU A 507 -70.77 -90.73 222.04
N THR A 508 -70.58 -91.53 220.99
CA THR A 508 -70.59 -93.01 221.06
C THR A 508 -69.50 -93.56 221.98
N GLU A 509 -68.34 -92.90 222.06
CA GLU A 509 -67.17 -93.37 222.81
C GLU A 509 -67.26 -93.00 224.31
N LYS A 510 -68.02 -91.96 224.70
CA LYS A 510 -68.13 -91.56 226.13
C LYS A 510 -69.04 -92.46 226.97
N LYS A 511 -70.02 -93.15 226.39
CA LYS A 511 -70.98 -93.95 227.17
C LYS A 511 -70.51 -95.38 227.46
N ILE A 512 -69.65 -95.98 226.64
CA ILE A 512 -69.06 -97.32 226.90
C ILE A 512 -67.99 -97.24 227.98
N ASN A 513 -67.20 -96.17 228.02
CA ASN A 513 -66.01 -96.09 228.84
C ASN A 513 -66.24 -95.50 230.24
N LYS A 514 -67.49 -95.39 230.71
CA LYS A 514 -67.84 -94.76 231.99
C LYS A 514 -67.25 -95.47 233.23
N LYS A 515 -66.93 -96.76 233.16
CA LYS A 515 -66.34 -97.51 234.29
C LYS A 515 -64.81 -97.43 234.37
N LEU A 516 -64.13 -97.31 233.23
CA LEU A 516 -62.83 -96.60 233.15
C LEU A 516 -63.17 -95.10 233.19
N LEU A 517 -62.38 -94.09 232.84
CA LEU A 517 -62.59 -92.68 233.28
C LEU A 517 -62.64 -92.50 234.82
N GLU A 518 -63.54 -93.17 235.54
CA GLU A 518 -63.72 -93.18 237.00
C GLU A 518 -62.54 -93.81 237.78
N GLY A 519 -61.68 -94.61 237.16
CA GLY A 519 -60.42 -95.07 237.78
C GLY A 519 -59.15 -94.32 237.35
N VAL A 520 -59.22 -93.45 236.33
CA VAL A 520 -58.32 -93.60 235.16
C VAL A 520 -57.26 -92.51 235.01
N ALA A 521 -56.72 -92.02 236.13
CA ALA A 521 -55.79 -90.88 236.13
C ALA A 521 -54.54 -91.10 237.01
N LEU A 522 -54.30 -92.33 237.47
CA LEU A 522 -53.09 -92.68 238.21
C LEU A 522 -51.87 -92.55 237.30
N ASP A 523 -50.92 -91.76 237.78
CA ASP A 523 -49.51 -92.07 237.76
C ASP A 523 -48.92 -92.42 236.40
N ASP A 524 -48.33 -91.43 235.73
CA ASP A 524 -46.98 -90.94 236.04
C ASP A 524 -45.92 -91.92 235.55
N SER A 525 -45.29 -91.61 234.43
CA SER A 525 -44.00 -92.23 234.10
C SER A 525 -43.19 -91.45 233.05
N LEU A 526 -42.33 -90.55 233.58
CA LEU A 526 -40.89 -90.32 233.27
C LEU A 526 -40.40 -89.61 231.97
N GLU A 527 -39.46 -88.66 232.22
CA GLU A 527 -38.18 -88.37 231.50
C GLU A 527 -38.09 -87.35 230.34
N TYR A 528 -37.01 -86.56 230.15
CA TYR A 528 -35.80 -86.09 230.88
C TYR A 528 -35.07 -85.13 229.88
N GLU A 529 -34.11 -84.33 230.38
CA GLU A 529 -33.22 -83.37 229.66
C GLU A 529 -33.76 -81.97 229.33
#